data_AF-A0A819LC88-F1
#
_entry.id   AF-A0A819LC88-F1
#
_cell.length_a   1.000
_cell.length_b   1.000
_cell.length_c   1.000
_cell.angle_alpha   90.00
_cell.angle_beta   90.00
_cell.angle_gamma   90.00
#
_symmetry.space_group_name_H-M   'P 1'
#
loop_
_entity.id
_entity.type
_entity.pdbx_description
1 polymer ?
#
loop_
_entity_poly.entity_id
_entity_poly.type
_entity_poly.pdbx_seq_one_letter_code
_entity_poly.pdbx_strand_id
1 'polypeptide(L)'
;MDKIDIALRFYTQLIQSKVKRDDTALHSSNDEQIIENNSETTMQPITPLVNSLCLTKDLLSSYYNLHRQYQRSILRDDISAQQEQVQVLFETEWKKIDILQLKHDYDQLKQEHQSFNEKVEHLRQELQQTQLERDHYRRENIQIVQDIERLKVATPTNVIVQSAQVTTSVPIKQNSNNQTGIIDQLKDLLPQQITPDQAKSFIEDIYRRRTEFDDEDMRKSICGSLKRLGSDLYSSSVHFLHELIQNAEDNTYVGESRPYLRIELNHDYILFSNNEQGLRPRDVLAICSLAVTTKTSEQKHIGEKGVGFKSVFAASNRPMLFSHSWKFRFQVPGTDAMSYITPLWINDQDIPQYIANQISANRQHTHLYLPLKLTPHTDLAKQFLDDVAKAVDPCILLNMRKLQKVEVVDQREEKVIIIEKNSSGSTKLVAQHVVEFEGLKFLDLVGLKAQLSTLSGKRTFRVYTCQIDVPSAIEERTNPMTMLTLAFPCEYDYDLTATVYNGLPVCDLGFKFMFNAEFHLVTSRENVRENVPLNTYLRDHLAVLFVYLLLNDTDLKKDISHYCPSSNIHQVKHSSWWRSMIGRINQLIENHLSILFDIGTGKVCCFLL
;
A
#
# COMPACT_ATOMS: atom_id res chain seq x y z
N MET A 1 15.85 -42.63 38.77
CA MET A 1 15.11 -42.07 37.62
C MET A 1 14.10 -41.10 38.17
N ASP A 2 14.34 -39.84 37.88
CA ASP A 2 13.80 -38.71 38.63
C ASP A 2 12.31 -38.49 38.40
N LYS A 3 11.60 -38.08 39.45
CA LYS A 3 10.21 -37.60 39.37
C LYS A 3 10.08 -36.39 38.43
N ILE A 4 11.19 -35.71 38.12
CA ILE A 4 11.33 -34.67 37.10
C ILE A 4 11.17 -35.24 35.68
N ASP A 5 11.66 -36.45 35.40
CA ASP A 5 11.49 -37.11 34.09
C ASP A 5 10.04 -37.55 33.87
N ILE A 6 9.34 -37.92 34.95
CA ILE A 6 7.90 -38.22 34.92
C ILE A 6 7.09 -36.94 34.67
N ALA A 7 7.45 -35.82 35.32
CA ALA A 7 6.78 -34.54 35.13
C ALA A 7 7.00 -33.95 33.73
N LEU A 8 8.23 -34.06 33.18
CA LEU A 8 8.56 -33.64 31.82
C LEU A 8 7.86 -34.50 30.77
N ARG A 9 7.80 -35.83 30.95
CA ARG A 9 7.05 -36.72 30.06
C ARG A 9 5.54 -36.44 30.12
N PHE A 10 5.00 -36.16 31.30
CA PHE A 10 3.59 -35.82 31.47
C PHE A 10 3.25 -34.48 30.81
N TYR A 11 4.08 -33.45 30.95
CA TYR A 11 3.90 -32.16 30.26
C TYR A 11 4.07 -32.25 28.75
N THR A 12 5.04 -33.05 28.28
CA THR A 12 5.24 -33.32 26.85
C THR A 12 4.04 -34.04 26.24
N GLN A 13 3.49 -35.04 26.95
CA GLN A 13 2.27 -35.73 26.54
C GLN A 13 1.03 -34.82 26.58
N LEU A 14 0.94 -33.89 27.54
CA LEU A 14 -0.16 -32.93 27.62
C LEU A 14 -0.17 -31.98 26.42
N ILE A 15 1.00 -31.45 26.04
CA ILE A 15 1.18 -30.59 24.87
C ILE A 15 0.86 -31.35 23.57
N GLN A 16 1.36 -32.58 23.42
CA GLN A 16 1.06 -33.43 22.26
C GLN A 16 -0.42 -33.83 22.17
N SER A 17 -1.11 -33.98 23.31
CA SER A 17 -2.54 -34.29 23.36
C SER A 17 -3.44 -33.10 22.97
N LYS A 18 -2.97 -31.86 23.21
CA LYS A 18 -3.71 -30.64 22.88
C LYS A 18 -3.61 -30.33 21.38
N VAL A 19 -2.43 -30.56 20.79
CA VAL A 19 -2.23 -30.48 19.32
C VAL A 19 -3.12 -31.47 18.56
N LYS A 20 -3.29 -32.70 19.07
CA LYS A 20 -4.20 -33.70 18.46
C LYS A 20 -5.69 -33.38 18.60
N ARG A 21 -6.11 -32.58 19.60
CA ARG A 21 -7.52 -32.20 19.79
C ARG A 21 -7.95 -31.10 18.83
N ASP A 22 -7.04 -30.19 18.48
CA ASP A 22 -7.30 -29.12 17.53
C ASP A 22 -7.48 -29.65 16.09
N ASP A 23 -6.80 -30.75 15.72
CA ASP A 23 -7.01 -31.44 14.44
C ASP A 23 -8.37 -32.16 14.36
N THR A 24 -8.90 -32.69 15.47
CA THR A 24 -10.21 -33.37 15.49
C THR A 24 -11.41 -32.42 15.51
N ALA A 25 -11.24 -31.17 15.95
CA ALA A 25 -12.31 -30.17 15.97
C ALA A 25 -12.66 -29.63 14.56
N LEU A 26 -11.81 -29.86 13.56
CA LEU A 26 -12.06 -29.52 12.16
C LEU A 26 -12.95 -30.53 11.41
N HIS A 27 -13.34 -31.65 12.02
CA HIS A 27 -14.05 -32.75 11.32
C HIS A 27 -15.43 -33.12 11.89
N SER A 28 -15.98 -32.36 12.84
CA SER A 28 -17.33 -32.63 13.37
C SER A 28 -18.19 -31.36 13.44
N SER A 29 -18.81 -30.99 12.32
CA SER A 29 -19.94 -30.06 12.30
C SER A 29 -20.89 -30.38 11.14
N ASN A 30 -21.50 -31.56 11.19
CA ASN A 30 -22.78 -31.85 10.54
C ASN A 30 -23.71 -32.34 11.65
N ASP A 31 -24.74 -31.55 11.98
CA ASP A 31 -26.11 -31.97 12.33
C ASP A 31 -26.81 -30.99 13.31
N GLU A 32 -28.09 -30.72 12.96
CA GLU A 32 -29.24 -30.31 13.79
C GLU A 32 -29.58 -28.81 14.08
N GLN A 33 -30.49 -28.30 13.24
CA GLN A 33 -31.91 -27.90 13.50
C GLN A 33 -32.36 -27.02 14.69
N ILE A 34 -32.99 -25.88 14.31
CA ILE A 34 -34.30 -25.26 14.71
C ILE A 34 -34.54 -24.83 16.18
N ILE A 35 -34.82 -23.53 16.41
CA ILE A 35 -36.07 -22.93 16.97
C ILE A 35 -35.90 -21.39 17.16
N GLU A 36 -36.94 -20.65 16.75
CA GLU A 36 -37.15 -19.19 16.78
C GLU A 36 -37.41 -18.61 18.19
N ASN A 37 -37.00 -17.35 18.46
CA ASN A 37 -37.88 -16.17 18.63
C ASN A 37 -37.26 -14.98 19.41
N ASN A 38 -37.41 -13.80 18.78
CA ASN A 38 -37.80 -12.48 19.30
C ASN A 38 -36.89 -11.55 20.15
N SER A 39 -36.86 -10.30 19.63
CA SER A 39 -36.92 -8.98 20.27
C SER A 39 -35.64 -8.23 20.68
N GLU A 40 -35.32 -7.26 19.82
CA GLU A 40 -35.05 -5.84 20.06
C GLU A 40 -33.96 -5.35 21.04
N THR A 41 -33.08 -4.54 20.42
CA THR A 41 -32.51 -3.25 20.86
C THR A 41 -31.09 -3.15 21.42
N THR A 42 -30.39 -2.18 20.80
CA THR A 42 -29.27 -1.33 21.26
C THR A 42 -27.82 -1.86 21.13
N MET A 43 -27.14 -1.33 20.11
CA MET A 43 -25.68 -1.35 19.94
C MET A 43 -24.99 -0.39 20.91
N GLN A 44 -23.91 -0.84 21.56
CA GLN A 44 -22.68 -0.09 21.87
C GLN A 44 -21.52 -1.08 22.16
N PRO A 45 -20.24 -0.67 21.99
CA PRO A 45 -19.15 -1.56 21.58
C PRO A 45 -18.47 -2.33 22.72
N ILE A 46 -18.11 -3.59 22.44
CA ILE A 46 -17.43 -4.51 23.36
C ILE A 46 -15.91 -4.38 23.20
N THR A 47 -15.24 -4.00 24.29
CA THR A 47 -13.83 -4.30 24.57
C THR A 47 -13.84 -4.99 25.93
N PRO A 48 -13.50 -6.30 26.06
CA PRO A 48 -12.22 -6.66 26.70
C PRO A 48 -11.71 -8.08 26.32
N LEU A 49 -10.82 -8.19 25.33
CA LEU A 49 -10.01 -9.41 25.10
C LEU A 49 -8.58 -9.28 25.66
N VAL A 50 -8.36 -8.34 26.59
CA VAL A 50 -7.03 -7.94 27.06
C VAL A 50 -6.60 -8.67 28.35
N ASN A 51 -7.52 -9.30 29.08
CA ASN A 51 -7.21 -9.78 30.43
C ASN A 51 -6.73 -11.24 30.53
N SER A 52 -6.98 -12.13 29.55
CA SER A 52 -6.54 -13.53 29.67
C SER A 52 -5.04 -13.75 29.38
N LEU A 53 -4.40 -12.80 28.69
CA LEU A 53 -2.95 -12.82 28.41
C LEU A 53 -2.11 -12.24 29.55
N CYS A 54 -2.72 -11.56 30.53
CA CYS A 54 -1.99 -11.06 31.70
C CYS A 54 -1.58 -12.21 32.66
N LEU A 55 -2.42 -13.24 32.79
CA LEU A 55 -2.17 -14.39 33.68
C LEU A 55 -0.95 -15.24 33.27
N THR A 56 -0.65 -15.37 31.98
CA THR A 56 0.50 -16.19 31.52
C THR A 56 1.85 -15.55 31.82
N LYS A 57 1.91 -14.22 31.86
CA LYS A 57 3.11 -13.45 32.22
C LYS A 57 3.42 -13.55 33.72
N ASP A 58 2.38 -13.61 34.55
CA ASP A 58 2.52 -13.75 36.01
C ASP A 58 2.90 -15.17 36.44
N LEU A 59 2.43 -16.20 35.71
CA LEU A 59 2.81 -17.60 35.95
C LEU A 59 4.27 -17.89 35.57
N LEU A 60 4.73 -17.41 34.42
CA LEU A 60 6.14 -17.54 34.03
C LEU A 60 7.07 -16.71 34.92
N SER A 61 6.66 -15.48 35.28
CA SER A 61 7.45 -14.63 36.20
C SER A 61 7.50 -15.21 37.62
N SER A 62 6.42 -15.82 38.10
CA SER A 62 6.38 -16.53 39.38
C SER A 62 7.21 -17.81 39.34
N TYR A 63 7.17 -18.57 38.24
CA TYR A 63 8.04 -19.74 38.03
C TYR A 63 9.52 -19.35 38.03
N TYR A 64 9.90 -18.29 37.31
CA TYR A 64 11.27 -17.81 37.27
C TYR A 64 11.74 -17.24 38.60
N ASN A 65 10.88 -16.52 39.35
CA ASN A 65 11.22 -16.02 40.68
C ASN A 65 11.39 -17.15 41.71
N LEU A 66 10.52 -18.16 41.66
CA LEU A 66 10.59 -19.33 42.53
C LEU A 66 11.84 -20.18 42.21
N HIS A 67 12.15 -20.35 40.91
CA HIS A 67 13.38 -21.01 40.48
C HIS A 67 14.64 -20.24 40.90
N ARG A 68 14.59 -18.90 40.87
CA ARG A 68 15.69 -18.03 41.34
C ARG A 68 15.86 -18.05 42.85
N GLN A 69 14.77 -18.16 43.62
CA GLN A 69 14.83 -18.38 45.07
C GLN A 69 15.39 -19.77 45.41
N TYR A 70 14.99 -20.81 44.67
CA TYR A 70 15.49 -22.18 44.82
C TYR A 70 17.00 -22.28 44.47
N GLN A 71 17.45 -21.63 43.39
CA GLN A 71 18.88 -21.56 43.07
C GLN A 71 19.70 -20.79 44.12
N ARG A 72 19.11 -19.77 44.77
CA ARG A 72 19.75 -19.05 45.87
C ARG A 72 19.79 -19.87 47.17
N SER A 73 18.87 -20.81 47.38
CA SER A 73 18.84 -21.67 48.56
C SER A 73 19.75 -22.89 48.43
N ILE A 74 20.00 -23.40 47.21
CA ILE A 74 20.99 -24.46 46.92
C ILE A 74 22.42 -24.09 47.37
N LEU A 75 22.73 -22.79 47.52
CA LEU A 75 24.01 -22.31 48.05
C LEU A 75 24.14 -22.39 49.59
N ARG A 76 23.09 -22.80 50.32
CA ARG A 76 23.13 -23.01 51.78
C ARG A 76 22.68 -24.44 52.06
N ASP A 77 23.66 -25.31 52.35
CA ASP A 77 23.53 -26.75 52.58
C ASP A 77 22.56 -27.12 53.74
N ASP A 78 21.25 -27.03 53.53
CA ASP A 78 20.27 -27.66 54.42
C ASP A 78 19.00 -28.07 53.65
N ILE A 79 19.09 -29.21 52.96
CA ILE A 79 18.15 -29.65 51.91
C ILE A 79 16.85 -30.26 52.50
N SER A 80 16.84 -30.69 53.76
CA SER A 80 15.72 -31.47 54.33
C SER A 80 14.61 -30.61 54.94
N ALA A 81 14.94 -29.50 55.61
CA ALA A 81 13.93 -28.65 56.25
C ALA A 81 13.23 -27.68 55.25
N GLN A 82 13.79 -27.53 54.06
CA GLN A 82 13.37 -26.53 53.08
C GLN A 82 12.39 -27.07 52.02
N GLN A 83 12.35 -28.39 51.78
CA GLN A 83 11.41 -29.00 50.84
C GLN A 83 9.95 -28.91 51.31
N GLU A 84 9.73 -29.05 52.62
CA GLU A 84 8.39 -29.01 53.21
C GLU A 84 7.79 -27.59 53.19
N GLN A 85 8.63 -26.56 53.41
CA GLN A 85 8.21 -25.15 53.29
C GLN A 85 7.88 -24.74 51.85
N VAL A 86 8.66 -25.20 50.86
CA VAL A 86 8.39 -24.91 49.44
C VAL A 86 7.11 -25.59 48.98
N GLN A 87 6.85 -26.81 49.42
CA GLN A 87 5.62 -27.53 49.08
C GLN A 87 4.36 -26.90 49.70
N VAL A 88 4.44 -26.44 50.96
CA VAL A 88 3.33 -25.73 51.62
C VAL A 88 3.08 -24.36 50.96
N LEU A 89 4.12 -23.62 50.58
CA LEU A 89 3.97 -22.36 49.82
C LEU A 89 3.35 -22.59 48.44
N PHE A 90 3.74 -23.65 47.74
CA PHE A 90 3.20 -24.02 46.43
C PHE A 90 1.72 -24.41 46.51
N GLU A 91 1.33 -25.21 47.51
CA GLU A 91 -0.06 -25.64 47.70
C GLU A 91 -0.98 -24.52 48.18
N THR A 92 -0.45 -23.53 48.91
CA THR A 92 -1.23 -22.40 49.44
C THR A 92 -1.51 -21.32 48.39
N GLU A 93 -0.56 -21.07 47.49
CA GLU A 93 -0.73 -20.14 46.37
C GLU A 93 -1.58 -20.74 45.23
N TRP A 94 -1.40 -22.04 44.93
CA TRP A 94 -2.17 -22.74 43.89
C TRP A 94 -3.67 -22.84 44.21
N LYS A 95 -4.04 -22.91 45.49
CA LYS A 95 -5.44 -22.97 45.93
C LYS A 95 -6.15 -21.61 45.91
N LYS A 96 -5.42 -20.49 45.86
CA LYS A 96 -6.01 -19.15 45.97
C LYS A 96 -6.34 -18.49 44.63
N ILE A 97 -5.58 -18.76 43.57
CA ILE A 97 -5.60 -17.89 42.38
C ILE A 97 -6.44 -18.41 41.21
N ASP A 98 -6.47 -19.72 40.90
CA ASP A 98 -6.90 -20.06 39.53
C ASP A 98 -8.24 -20.76 39.36
N ILE A 99 -8.67 -21.72 40.20
CA ILE A 99 -9.70 -22.66 39.73
C ILE A 99 -11.13 -22.08 39.71
N LEU A 100 -11.51 -21.26 40.69
CA LEU A 100 -12.87 -20.68 40.74
C LEU A 100 -13.01 -19.47 39.81
N GLN A 101 -11.95 -18.66 39.69
CA GLN A 101 -11.93 -17.49 38.80
C GLN A 101 -11.89 -17.93 37.32
N LEU A 102 -11.02 -18.87 36.95
CA LEU A 102 -10.99 -19.43 35.59
C LEU A 102 -12.28 -20.15 35.22
N LYS A 103 -12.96 -20.79 36.18
CA LYS A 103 -14.24 -21.44 35.89
C LYS A 103 -15.34 -20.41 35.64
N HIS A 104 -15.36 -19.33 36.42
CA HIS A 104 -16.27 -18.22 36.19
C HIS A 104 -16.01 -17.54 34.84
N ASP A 105 -14.74 -17.25 34.52
CA ASP A 105 -14.35 -16.62 33.26
C ASP A 105 -14.62 -17.53 32.05
N TYR A 106 -14.42 -18.85 32.19
CA TYR A 106 -14.75 -19.83 31.15
C TYR A 106 -16.25 -19.91 30.89
N ASP A 107 -17.07 -19.93 31.95
CA ASP A 107 -18.53 -19.98 31.81
C ASP A 107 -19.06 -18.67 31.18
N GLN A 108 -18.45 -17.53 31.48
CA GLN A 108 -18.76 -16.25 30.85
C GLN A 108 -18.35 -16.24 29.35
N LEU A 109 -17.14 -16.70 29.02
CA LEU A 109 -16.67 -16.77 27.63
C LEU A 109 -17.53 -17.71 26.78
N LYS A 110 -18.02 -18.80 27.39
CA LYS A 110 -18.91 -19.76 26.74
C LYS A 110 -20.26 -19.11 26.38
N GLN A 111 -20.81 -18.29 27.25
CA GLN A 111 -22.04 -17.52 26.97
C GLN A 111 -21.81 -16.48 25.87
N GLU A 112 -20.68 -15.77 25.89
CA GLU A 112 -20.33 -14.79 24.86
C GLU A 112 -20.13 -15.43 23.48
N HIS A 113 -19.47 -16.58 23.41
CA HIS A 113 -19.28 -17.32 22.16
C HIS A 113 -20.61 -17.80 21.58
N GLN A 114 -21.54 -18.25 22.43
CA GLN A 114 -22.87 -18.66 22.01
C GLN A 114 -23.66 -17.47 21.43
N SER A 115 -23.63 -16.31 22.11
CA SER A 115 -24.23 -15.06 21.62
C SER A 115 -23.60 -14.58 20.30
N PHE A 116 -22.29 -14.76 20.12
CA PHE A 116 -21.62 -14.38 18.88
C PHE A 116 -22.03 -15.27 17.70
N ASN A 117 -22.12 -16.58 17.90
CA ASN A 117 -22.55 -17.50 16.84
C ASN A 117 -23.99 -17.22 16.40
N GLU A 118 -24.88 -16.84 17.33
CA GLU A 118 -26.25 -16.42 17.00
C GLU A 118 -26.26 -15.15 16.12
N LYS A 119 -25.38 -14.18 16.36
CA LYS A 119 -25.24 -12.98 15.51
C LYS A 119 -24.74 -13.30 14.11
N VAL A 120 -23.80 -14.24 13.98
CA VAL A 120 -23.27 -14.66 12.67
C VAL A 120 -24.35 -15.31 11.83
N GLU A 121 -25.20 -16.15 12.44
CA GLU A 121 -26.31 -16.78 11.73
C GLU A 121 -27.39 -15.77 11.32
N HIS A 122 -27.69 -14.78 12.15
CA HIS A 122 -28.60 -13.68 11.78
C HIS A 122 -28.10 -12.92 10.53
N LEU A 123 -26.81 -12.55 10.51
CA LEU A 123 -26.22 -11.85 9.36
C LEU A 123 -26.21 -12.69 8.08
N ARG A 124 -26.06 -14.02 8.20
CA ARG A 124 -26.17 -14.93 7.05
C ARG A 124 -27.58 -14.95 6.46
N GLN A 125 -28.60 -14.96 7.31
CA GLN A 125 -30.00 -14.92 6.89
C GLN A 125 -30.35 -13.59 6.19
N GLU A 126 -29.90 -12.46 6.75
CA GLU A 126 -30.10 -11.14 6.18
C GLU A 126 -29.41 -10.98 4.81
N LEU A 127 -28.20 -11.53 4.67
CA LEU A 127 -27.50 -11.60 3.40
C LEU A 127 -28.27 -12.43 2.36
N GLN A 128 -28.84 -13.57 2.77
CA GLN A 128 -29.64 -14.43 1.89
C GLN A 128 -30.91 -13.73 1.42
N GLN A 129 -31.58 -12.99 2.30
CA GLN A 129 -32.79 -12.23 1.97
C GLN A 129 -32.48 -11.08 1.01
N THR A 130 -31.39 -10.36 1.24
CA THR A 130 -30.91 -9.30 0.33
C THR A 130 -30.56 -9.86 -1.06
N GLN A 131 -30.01 -11.07 -1.13
CA GLN A 131 -29.72 -11.74 -2.40
C GLN A 131 -31.01 -12.11 -3.16
N LEU A 132 -32.04 -12.59 -2.45
CA LEU A 132 -33.34 -12.89 -3.05
C LEU A 132 -34.06 -11.65 -3.58
N GLU A 133 -34.01 -10.53 -2.83
CA GLU A 133 -34.52 -9.23 -3.30
C GLU A 133 -33.78 -8.74 -4.54
N ARG A 134 -32.44 -8.81 -4.53
CA ARG A 134 -31.62 -8.47 -5.71
C ARG A 134 -32.01 -9.29 -6.93
N ASP A 135 -32.23 -10.59 -6.77
CA ASP A 135 -32.62 -11.47 -7.87
C ASP A 135 -34.07 -11.22 -8.33
N HIS A 136 -34.96 -10.78 -7.43
CA HIS A 136 -36.29 -10.29 -7.78
C HIS A 136 -36.22 -9.02 -8.64
N TYR A 137 -35.51 -7.98 -8.19
CA TYR A 137 -35.32 -6.75 -8.97
C TYR A 137 -34.61 -7.00 -10.30
N ARG A 138 -33.70 -7.98 -10.35
CA ARG A 138 -33.05 -8.39 -11.61
C ARG A 138 -34.05 -8.96 -12.61
N ARG A 139 -35.01 -9.77 -12.16
CA ARG A 139 -36.08 -10.31 -13.02
C ARG A 139 -37.04 -9.21 -13.48
N GLU A 140 -37.43 -8.30 -12.60
CA GLU A 140 -38.26 -7.14 -12.98
C GLU A 140 -37.57 -6.26 -14.01
N ASN A 141 -36.28 -5.96 -13.83
CA ASN A 141 -35.51 -5.19 -14.80
C ASN A 141 -35.42 -5.89 -16.16
N ILE A 142 -35.26 -7.21 -16.20
CA ILE A 142 -35.30 -7.98 -17.46
C ILE A 142 -36.68 -7.85 -18.13
N GLN A 143 -37.77 -7.92 -17.36
CA GLN A 143 -39.12 -7.76 -17.88
C GLN A 143 -39.36 -6.36 -18.45
N ILE A 144 -38.92 -5.32 -17.74
CA ILE A 144 -39.02 -3.92 -18.19
C ILE A 144 -38.24 -3.71 -19.50
N VAL A 145 -37.03 -4.29 -19.61
CA VAL A 145 -36.23 -4.21 -20.84
C VAL A 145 -36.95 -4.90 -22.01
N GLN A 146 -37.54 -6.07 -21.78
CA GLN A 146 -38.33 -6.78 -22.80
C GLN A 146 -39.59 -6.00 -23.22
N ASP A 147 -40.25 -5.32 -22.27
CA ASP A 147 -41.44 -4.50 -22.55
C ASP A 147 -41.06 -3.23 -23.33
N ILE A 148 -39.92 -2.60 -23.02
CA ILE A 148 -39.36 -1.49 -23.81
C ILE A 148 -39.04 -1.94 -25.24
N GLU A 149 -38.49 -3.14 -25.42
CA GLU A 149 -38.23 -3.69 -26.76
C GLU A 149 -39.53 -3.97 -27.53
N ARG A 150 -40.58 -4.50 -26.88
CA ARG A 150 -41.90 -4.69 -27.52
C ARG A 150 -42.54 -3.36 -27.91
N LEU A 151 -42.43 -2.33 -27.08
CA LEU A 151 -42.93 -0.98 -27.36
C LEU A 151 -42.18 -0.29 -28.50
N LYS A 152 -40.90 -0.64 -28.74
CA LYS A 152 -40.14 -0.17 -29.91
C LYS A 152 -40.56 -0.84 -31.23
N VAL A 153 -41.18 -2.03 -31.18
CA VAL A 153 -41.60 -2.79 -32.37
C VAL A 153 -43.05 -2.47 -32.77
N ALA A 154 -43.86 -1.90 -31.86
CA ALA A 154 -45.19 -1.38 -32.18
C ALA A 154 -45.09 -0.01 -32.90
N THR A 155 -45.09 -0.08 -34.23
CA THR A 155 -45.17 0.97 -35.27
C THR A 155 -45.37 2.45 -34.88
N PRO A 156 -44.66 3.38 -35.55
CA PRO A 156 -45.20 4.69 -35.91
C PRO A 156 -46.08 4.60 -37.16
N THR A 157 -47.20 5.32 -37.12
CA THR A 157 -48.15 5.54 -38.22
C THR A 157 -47.49 6.28 -39.39
N ASN A 158 -47.83 5.83 -40.60
CA ASN A 158 -47.43 6.38 -41.90
C ASN A 158 -47.44 7.92 -41.99
N VAL A 159 -46.29 8.51 -42.30
CA VAL A 159 -46.21 9.72 -43.12
C VAL A 159 -45.27 9.43 -44.29
N ILE A 160 -45.85 9.49 -45.47
CA ILE A 160 -45.23 9.31 -46.78
C ILE A 160 -44.32 10.51 -47.05
N VAL A 161 -43.02 10.29 -47.24
CA VAL A 161 -42.18 11.13 -48.12
C VAL A 161 -41.24 10.21 -48.91
N GLN A 162 -41.26 10.43 -50.23
CA GLN A 162 -40.63 9.64 -51.27
C GLN A 162 -39.11 9.54 -51.14
N SER A 163 -38.61 8.35 -51.47
CA SER A 163 -37.20 8.02 -51.66
C SER A 163 -36.62 8.73 -52.90
N ALA A 164 -35.53 9.47 -52.69
CA ALA A 164 -34.55 9.77 -53.73
C ALA A 164 -33.24 9.06 -53.36
N GLN A 165 -32.85 8.07 -54.17
CA GLN A 165 -31.51 7.50 -54.15
C GLN A 165 -30.52 8.58 -54.59
N VAL A 166 -29.64 9.00 -53.69
CA VAL A 166 -28.44 9.76 -54.04
C VAL A 166 -27.23 8.92 -53.65
N THR A 167 -26.69 8.26 -54.67
CA THR A 167 -25.34 7.74 -54.73
C THR A 167 -24.40 8.94 -54.70
N THR A 168 -23.73 9.18 -53.57
CA THR A 168 -22.56 10.07 -53.53
C THR A 168 -21.45 9.41 -52.74
N SER A 169 -20.53 8.85 -53.52
CA SER A 169 -19.14 8.61 -53.17
C SER A 169 -18.56 9.82 -52.43
N VAL A 170 -18.27 9.68 -51.15
CA VAL A 170 -17.48 10.68 -50.41
C VAL A 170 -16.05 10.60 -50.93
N PRO A 171 -15.50 11.67 -51.53
CA PRO A 171 -14.10 11.69 -51.87
C PRO A 171 -13.30 11.77 -50.57
N ILE A 172 -12.40 10.81 -50.36
CA ILE A 172 -11.30 10.93 -49.42
C ILE A 172 -10.49 12.16 -49.87
N LYS A 173 -10.77 13.31 -49.27
CA LYS A 173 -9.84 14.44 -49.32
C LYS A 173 -8.63 14.02 -48.52
N GLN A 174 -7.62 13.53 -49.22
CA GLN A 174 -6.24 13.63 -48.75
C GLN A 174 -5.99 15.13 -48.53
N ASN A 175 -6.04 15.57 -47.27
CA ASN A 175 -5.52 16.87 -46.89
C ASN A 175 -3.99 16.80 -47.00
N SER A 176 -3.50 17.04 -48.21
CA SER A 176 -2.17 17.52 -48.49
C SER A 176 -2.06 18.98 -48.03
N ASN A 177 -1.91 19.18 -46.72
CA ASN A 177 -1.38 20.43 -46.16
C ASN A 177 -0.18 20.09 -45.26
N ASN A 178 1.01 20.12 -45.87
CA ASN A 178 2.30 20.09 -45.19
C ASN A 178 2.53 21.42 -44.44
N GLN A 179 1.82 21.62 -43.33
CA GLN A 179 2.31 22.43 -42.22
C GLN A 179 2.39 21.49 -41.03
N THR A 180 3.58 20.93 -40.78
CA THR A 180 3.86 20.24 -39.51
C THR A 180 3.55 21.23 -38.40
N GLY A 181 2.50 20.97 -37.61
CA GLY A 181 2.04 21.89 -36.57
C GLY A 181 3.13 22.13 -35.54
N ILE A 182 3.05 23.24 -34.79
CA ILE A 182 4.06 23.58 -33.77
C ILE A 182 4.30 22.42 -32.79
N ILE A 183 3.26 21.63 -32.51
CA ILE A 183 3.37 20.43 -31.68
C ILE A 183 4.34 19.40 -32.29
N ASP A 184 4.26 19.13 -33.59
CA ASP A 184 5.14 18.18 -34.27
C ASP A 184 6.57 18.70 -34.41
N GLN A 185 6.74 20.02 -34.52
CA GLN A 185 8.05 20.66 -34.61
C GLN A 185 8.81 20.61 -33.29
N LEU A 186 8.11 20.77 -32.16
CA LEU A 186 8.75 20.84 -30.85
C LEU A 186 8.89 19.48 -30.17
N LYS A 187 8.14 18.44 -30.56
CA LYS A 187 7.99 17.17 -29.81
C LYS A 187 9.28 16.51 -29.29
N ASP A 188 10.38 16.64 -30.03
CA ASP A 188 11.67 16.00 -29.75
C ASP A 188 12.70 16.94 -29.10
N LEU A 189 12.36 18.20 -28.85
CA LEU A 189 13.25 19.17 -28.21
C LEU A 189 13.39 18.94 -26.70
N LEU A 190 14.58 19.25 -26.19
CA LEU A 190 14.86 19.29 -24.77
C LEU A 190 14.26 20.53 -24.11
N PRO A 191 13.93 20.50 -22.81
CA PRO A 191 13.30 21.62 -22.11
C PRO A 191 14.06 22.94 -22.25
N GLN A 192 15.39 22.90 -22.22
CA GLN A 192 16.26 24.08 -22.32
C GLN A 192 16.27 24.73 -23.71
N GLN A 193 15.83 24.01 -24.75
CA GLN A 193 15.83 24.49 -26.14
C GLN A 193 14.54 25.25 -26.50
N ILE A 194 13.54 25.22 -25.62
CA ILE A 194 12.21 25.77 -25.89
C ILE A 194 12.16 27.21 -25.37
N THR A 195 11.88 28.15 -26.25
CA THR A 195 11.68 29.56 -25.89
C THR A 195 10.30 29.79 -25.25
N PRO A 196 10.12 30.85 -24.43
CA PRO A 196 8.81 31.20 -23.88
C PRO A 196 7.72 31.38 -24.94
N ASP A 197 8.03 31.97 -26.09
CA ASP A 197 7.07 32.16 -27.18
C ASP A 197 6.66 30.84 -27.84
N GLN A 198 7.61 29.92 -28.03
CA GLN A 198 7.31 28.56 -28.51
C GLN A 198 6.44 27.79 -27.51
N ALA A 199 6.76 27.86 -26.22
CA ALA A 199 5.96 27.23 -25.17
C ALA A 199 4.53 27.80 -25.13
N LYS A 200 4.39 29.12 -25.24
CA LYS A 200 3.09 29.79 -25.30
C LYS A 200 2.26 29.33 -26.49
N SER A 201 2.85 29.40 -27.69
CA SER A 201 2.15 28.99 -28.91
C SER A 201 1.78 27.50 -28.91
N PHE A 202 2.61 26.64 -28.30
CA PHE A 202 2.30 25.22 -28.12
C PHE A 202 1.08 25.01 -27.20
N ILE A 203 1.01 25.70 -26.07
CA ILE A 203 -0.14 25.63 -25.15
C ILE A 203 -1.41 26.19 -25.81
N GLU A 204 -1.30 27.30 -26.53
CA GLU A 204 -2.41 27.91 -27.27
C GLU A 204 -2.92 27.00 -28.40
N ASP A 205 -2.06 26.24 -29.08
CA ASP A 205 -2.45 25.24 -30.08
C ASP A 205 -3.21 24.08 -29.43
N ILE A 206 -2.76 23.58 -28.26
CA ILE A 206 -3.52 22.56 -27.51
C ILE A 206 -4.89 23.11 -27.10
N TYR A 207 -4.95 24.32 -26.54
CA TYR A 207 -6.20 24.97 -26.15
C TYR A 207 -7.17 25.02 -27.33
N ARG A 208 -6.71 25.56 -28.47
CA ARG A 208 -7.49 25.69 -29.69
C ARG A 208 -8.05 24.36 -30.17
N ARG A 209 -7.21 23.33 -30.27
CA ARG A 209 -7.62 21.97 -30.69
C ARG A 209 -8.66 21.33 -29.77
N ARG A 210 -8.74 21.75 -28.50
CA ARG A 210 -9.72 21.23 -27.52
C ARG A 210 -11.02 22.03 -27.51
N THR A 211 -10.97 23.32 -27.85
CA THR A 211 -12.15 24.20 -27.89
C THR A 211 -12.86 24.21 -29.25
N GLU A 212 -12.11 24.14 -30.35
CA GLU A 212 -12.63 24.13 -31.74
C GLU A 212 -12.88 22.69 -32.23
N PHE A 213 -13.07 21.76 -31.30
CA PHE A 213 -13.29 20.36 -31.62
C PHE A 213 -14.74 20.13 -32.07
N ASP A 214 -14.95 20.09 -33.39
CA ASP A 214 -16.26 20.10 -34.05
C ASP A 214 -17.05 18.77 -33.98
N ASP A 215 -16.42 17.65 -33.60
CA ASP A 215 -17.11 16.36 -33.46
C ASP A 215 -17.83 16.28 -32.10
N GLU A 216 -19.11 16.65 -32.09
CA GLU A 216 -19.93 16.63 -30.87
C GLU A 216 -20.00 15.26 -30.19
N ASP A 217 -20.07 14.17 -30.95
CA ASP A 217 -20.25 12.83 -30.39
C ASP A 217 -18.96 12.33 -29.75
N MET A 218 -17.83 12.53 -30.41
CA MET A 218 -16.52 12.23 -29.83
C MET A 218 -16.23 13.12 -28.62
N ARG A 219 -16.63 14.40 -28.65
CA ARG A 219 -16.54 15.32 -27.51
C ARG A 219 -17.41 14.86 -26.34
N LYS A 220 -18.66 14.46 -26.58
CA LYS A 220 -19.57 13.91 -25.55
C LYS A 220 -18.99 12.64 -24.94
N SER A 221 -18.44 11.74 -25.75
CA SER A 221 -17.78 10.50 -25.29
C SER A 221 -16.59 10.80 -24.38
N ILE A 222 -15.71 11.70 -24.81
CA ILE A 222 -14.56 12.19 -24.03
C ILE A 222 -15.03 12.79 -22.69
N CYS A 223 -16.01 13.70 -22.73
CA CYS A 223 -16.58 14.33 -21.54
C CYS A 223 -17.19 13.30 -20.59
N GLY A 224 -17.86 12.27 -21.12
CA GLY A 224 -18.38 11.15 -20.33
C GLY A 224 -17.27 10.38 -19.61
N SER A 225 -16.17 10.10 -20.30
CA SER A 225 -14.99 9.44 -19.70
C SER A 225 -14.30 10.31 -18.65
N LEU A 226 -14.20 11.62 -18.88
CA LEU A 226 -13.66 12.58 -17.91
C LEU A 226 -14.50 12.68 -16.64
N LYS A 227 -15.83 12.66 -16.78
CA LYS A 227 -16.73 12.68 -15.61
C LYS A 227 -16.60 11.42 -14.75
N ARG A 228 -16.46 10.25 -15.37
CA ARG A 228 -16.21 8.97 -14.67
C ARG A 228 -14.83 8.95 -14.00
N LEU A 229 -13.79 9.41 -14.70
CA LEU A 229 -12.47 9.57 -14.08
C LEU A 229 -12.54 10.52 -12.89
N GLY A 230 -13.24 11.65 -13.04
CA GLY A 230 -13.48 12.59 -11.95
C GLY A 230 -14.05 11.92 -10.71
N SER A 231 -15.14 11.15 -10.82
CA SER A 231 -15.75 10.48 -9.66
C SER A 231 -14.83 9.47 -8.97
N ASP A 232 -13.99 8.76 -9.71
CA ASP A 232 -13.09 7.74 -9.17
C ASP A 232 -11.85 8.36 -8.49
N LEU A 233 -11.39 9.52 -8.97
CA LEU A 233 -10.24 10.28 -8.44
C LEU A 233 -10.49 10.87 -7.04
N TYR A 234 -11.74 10.93 -6.56
CA TYR A 234 -12.09 11.51 -5.25
C TYR A 234 -12.17 10.48 -4.10
N SER A 235 -11.82 9.21 -4.33
CA SER A 235 -11.95 8.15 -3.33
C SER A 235 -10.97 8.25 -2.16
N SER A 236 -9.79 8.88 -2.34
CA SER A 236 -8.85 9.22 -1.28
C SER A 236 -8.29 10.62 -1.48
N SER A 237 -8.46 11.48 -0.49
CA SER A 237 -8.07 12.90 -0.57
C SER A 237 -6.57 13.10 -0.72
N VAL A 238 -5.75 12.17 -0.23
CA VAL A 238 -4.28 12.25 -0.25
C VAL A 238 -3.65 11.46 -1.39
N HIS A 239 -4.44 10.77 -2.23
CA HIS A 239 -3.89 9.94 -3.32
C HIS A 239 -3.04 10.73 -4.33
N PHE A 240 -3.32 12.01 -4.53
CA PHE A 240 -2.52 12.85 -5.43
C PHE A 240 -1.07 13.01 -4.99
N LEU A 241 -0.80 12.98 -3.69
CA LEU A 241 0.56 13.07 -3.13
C LEU A 241 1.41 11.91 -3.62
N HIS A 242 0.84 10.72 -3.58
CA HIS A 242 1.45 9.48 -4.02
C HIS A 242 1.79 9.50 -5.52
N GLU A 243 0.86 9.95 -6.36
CA GLU A 243 1.08 10.11 -7.79
C GLU A 243 2.18 11.15 -8.09
N LEU A 244 2.25 12.24 -7.32
CA LEU A 244 3.28 13.27 -7.48
C LEU A 244 4.67 12.79 -7.02
N ILE A 245 4.75 11.94 -5.99
CA ILE A 245 6.01 11.31 -5.58
C ILE A 245 6.50 10.33 -6.66
N GLN A 246 5.59 9.55 -7.25
CA GLN A 246 5.94 8.67 -8.38
C GLN A 246 6.42 9.47 -9.60
N ASN A 247 5.73 10.56 -9.94
CA ASN A 247 6.20 11.47 -11.00
C ASN A 247 7.63 11.96 -10.72
N ALA A 248 7.93 12.33 -9.47
CA ALA A 248 9.29 12.72 -9.08
C ALA A 248 10.32 11.57 -9.20
N GLU A 249 9.94 10.32 -8.92
CA GLU A 249 10.82 9.16 -9.17
C GLU A 249 11.07 8.89 -10.66
N ASP A 250 10.05 9.12 -11.50
CA ASP A 250 10.12 8.91 -12.95
C ASP A 250 10.84 10.04 -13.70
N ASN A 251 11.05 11.18 -13.04
CA ASN A 251 11.75 12.32 -13.61
C ASN A 251 13.19 12.00 -14.05
N THR A 252 13.70 12.89 -14.90
CA THR A 252 15.10 12.87 -15.35
C THR A 252 15.85 13.96 -14.63
N TYR A 253 16.95 13.60 -13.97
CA TYR A 253 17.78 14.51 -13.19
C TYR A 253 19.17 14.61 -13.82
N VAL A 254 19.87 15.73 -13.59
CA VAL A 254 21.27 15.89 -14.00
C VAL A 254 22.16 15.01 -13.10
N GLY A 255 23.15 14.32 -13.69
CA GLY A 255 23.90 13.26 -13.00
C GLY A 255 24.58 13.63 -11.68
N GLU A 256 24.98 14.89 -11.50
CA GLU A 256 25.62 15.38 -10.27
C GLU A 256 24.61 15.97 -9.26
N SER A 257 23.35 16.18 -9.66
CA SER A 257 22.32 16.74 -8.80
C SER A 257 21.73 15.67 -7.90
N ARG A 258 21.48 16.01 -6.63
CA ARG A 258 20.72 15.16 -5.71
C ARG A 258 19.23 15.27 -6.03
N PRO A 259 18.55 14.23 -6.52
CA PRO A 259 17.13 14.31 -6.86
C PRO A 259 16.29 14.53 -5.62
N TYR A 260 15.44 15.56 -5.63
CA TYR A 260 14.59 15.89 -4.50
C TYR A 260 13.18 16.32 -4.88
N LEU A 261 12.25 16.12 -3.95
CA LEU A 261 10.89 16.63 -3.98
C LEU A 261 10.63 17.45 -2.71
N ARG A 262 10.18 18.69 -2.87
CA ARG A 262 9.75 19.57 -1.77
C ARG A 262 8.25 19.80 -1.88
N ILE A 263 7.55 19.68 -0.75
CA ILE A 263 6.12 19.84 -0.58
C ILE A 263 5.91 20.92 0.47
N GLU A 264 5.38 22.06 0.06
CA GLU A 264 5.10 23.19 0.94
C GLU A 264 3.59 23.29 1.18
N LEU A 265 3.19 23.20 2.44
CA LEU A 265 1.80 23.27 2.90
C LEU A 265 1.55 24.64 3.51
N ASN A 266 0.54 25.32 2.97
CA ASN A 266 0.05 26.60 3.45
C ASN A 266 -1.48 26.50 3.66
N HIS A 267 -2.06 27.46 4.39
CA HIS A 267 -3.52 27.53 4.57
C HIS A 267 -4.30 27.67 3.26
N ASP A 268 -3.71 28.29 2.23
CA ASP A 268 -4.39 28.60 0.97
C ASP A 268 -3.99 27.66 -0.19
N TYR A 269 -2.85 26.98 -0.09
CA TYR A 269 -2.28 26.24 -1.21
C TYR A 269 -1.35 25.10 -0.78
N ILE A 270 -1.06 24.22 -1.73
CA ILE A 270 0.06 23.28 -1.68
C ILE A 270 1.00 23.58 -2.86
N LEU A 271 2.29 23.64 -2.60
CA LEU A 271 3.30 23.81 -3.65
C LEU A 271 4.27 22.63 -3.69
N PHE A 272 4.33 21.96 -4.83
CA PHE A 272 5.32 20.93 -5.10
C PHE A 272 6.47 21.53 -5.92
N SER A 273 7.70 21.20 -5.57
CA SER A 273 8.90 21.62 -6.29
C SER A 273 9.89 20.46 -6.40
N ASN A 274 10.42 20.20 -7.59
CA ASN A 274 11.48 19.20 -7.78
C ASN A 274 12.51 19.69 -8.79
N ASN A 275 13.74 19.18 -8.70
CA ASN A 275 14.89 19.60 -9.51
C ASN A 275 15.09 18.75 -10.77
N GLU A 276 14.01 18.28 -11.39
CA GLU A 276 14.13 17.61 -12.69
C GLU A 276 14.67 18.54 -13.78
N GLN A 277 15.09 17.97 -14.91
CA GLN A 277 15.59 18.72 -16.07
C GLN A 277 14.54 19.57 -16.80
N GLY A 278 13.28 19.47 -16.40
CA GLY A 278 12.14 20.18 -16.94
C GLY A 278 11.26 19.31 -17.83
N LEU A 279 10.04 19.79 -18.07
CA LEU A 279 9.08 19.08 -18.92
C LEU A 279 9.45 19.17 -20.40
N ARG A 280 9.42 18.02 -21.08
CA ARG A 280 9.47 17.98 -22.55
C ARG A 280 8.08 18.20 -23.13
N PRO A 281 7.97 18.59 -24.40
CA PRO A 281 6.67 18.75 -25.08
C PRO A 281 5.79 17.50 -25.00
N ARG A 282 6.39 16.30 -25.11
CA ARG A 282 5.69 15.02 -24.90
C ARG A 282 5.12 14.87 -23.49
N ASP A 283 5.81 15.37 -22.47
CA ASP A 283 5.35 15.33 -21.08
C ASP A 283 4.15 16.29 -20.90
N VAL A 284 4.20 17.49 -21.52
CA VAL A 284 3.08 18.45 -21.55
C VAL A 284 1.86 17.87 -22.26
N LEU A 285 2.04 17.22 -23.41
CA LEU A 285 0.95 16.53 -24.14
C LEU A 285 0.33 15.42 -23.30
N ALA A 286 1.16 14.62 -22.63
CA ALA A 286 0.71 13.56 -21.74
C ALA A 286 -0.14 14.13 -20.58
N ILE A 287 0.31 15.22 -19.95
CA ILE A 287 -0.46 15.95 -18.94
C ILE A 287 -1.80 16.49 -19.51
N CYS A 288 -1.83 16.95 -20.76
CA CYS A 288 -3.01 17.46 -21.46
C CYS A 288 -3.81 16.39 -22.23
N SER A 289 -3.55 15.11 -21.96
CA SER A 289 -4.26 13.99 -22.56
C SER A 289 -5.19 13.32 -21.54
N LEU A 290 -6.19 12.64 -22.09
CA LEU A 290 -6.88 11.54 -21.42
C LEU A 290 -6.02 10.33 -21.68
N ALA A 291 -5.84 9.44 -20.70
CA ALA A 291 -5.21 8.16 -20.98
C ALA A 291 -5.81 7.56 -22.24
N VAL A 292 -5.03 7.57 -23.31
CA VAL A 292 -5.28 6.68 -24.43
C VAL A 292 -4.66 5.38 -23.93
N THR A 293 -5.48 4.52 -23.33
CA THR A 293 -5.11 3.11 -23.17
C THR A 293 -5.07 2.47 -24.56
N THR A 294 -4.08 2.86 -25.35
CA THR A 294 -3.64 2.05 -26.48
C THR A 294 -2.79 0.96 -25.85
N LYS A 295 -3.40 -0.21 -25.70
CA LYS A 295 -2.68 -1.48 -25.51
C LYS A 295 -1.85 -1.77 -26.78
N THR A 296 -0.83 -0.95 -27.03
CA THR A 296 0.19 -1.18 -28.06
C THR A 296 1.54 -1.29 -27.36
N SER A 297 1.84 -2.55 -27.08
CA SER A 297 3.04 -3.30 -26.69
C SER A 297 4.47 -2.72 -26.69
N GLU A 298 4.78 -1.43 -26.82
CA GLU A 298 6.20 -1.07 -27.12
C GLU A 298 6.93 -0.04 -26.26
N GLN A 299 6.36 0.60 -25.23
CA GLN A 299 7.17 1.40 -24.31
C GLN A 299 6.45 1.67 -22.98
N LYS A 300 6.47 0.68 -22.08
CA LYS A 300 5.92 0.80 -20.72
C LYS A 300 6.96 1.50 -19.82
N HIS A 301 7.00 2.82 -19.87
CA HIS A 301 7.41 3.58 -18.68
C HIS A 301 6.33 3.31 -17.63
N ILE A 302 6.74 2.85 -16.45
CA ILE A 302 5.84 2.76 -15.29
C ILE A 302 5.37 4.20 -15.03
N GLY A 303 4.05 4.40 -14.98
CA GLY A 303 3.41 5.72 -15.03
C GLY A 303 2.86 6.04 -16.42
N GLU A 304 1.58 5.71 -16.67
CA GLU A 304 0.81 6.32 -17.75
C GLU A 304 0.67 7.82 -17.44
N LYS A 305 1.68 8.60 -17.84
CA LYS A 305 1.71 10.06 -17.67
C LYS A 305 0.41 10.62 -18.24
N GLY A 306 -0.46 11.12 -17.37
CA GLY A 306 -1.74 11.68 -17.79
C GLY A 306 -2.88 11.42 -16.82
N VAL A 307 -3.07 10.17 -16.35
CA VAL A 307 -4.16 9.81 -15.40
C VAL A 307 -3.77 10.19 -13.98
N GLY A 308 -2.57 9.78 -13.55
CA GLY A 308 -2.04 10.08 -12.22
C GLY A 308 -2.02 11.58 -11.92
N PHE A 309 -1.68 12.41 -12.91
CA PHE A 309 -1.72 13.87 -12.75
C PHE A 309 -3.13 14.41 -12.48
N LYS A 310 -4.21 13.80 -13.00
CA LYS A 310 -5.58 14.31 -12.77
C LYS A 310 -6.01 14.19 -11.30
N SER A 311 -5.34 13.36 -10.51
CA SER A 311 -5.59 13.28 -9.07
C SER A 311 -5.41 14.62 -8.36
N VAL A 312 -4.61 15.57 -8.89
CA VAL A 312 -4.42 16.89 -8.27
C VAL A 312 -5.69 17.73 -8.22
N PHE A 313 -6.70 17.39 -9.04
CA PHE A 313 -8.03 18.00 -8.97
C PHE A 313 -8.82 17.60 -7.70
N ALA A 314 -8.37 16.56 -6.99
CA ALA A 314 -8.82 16.29 -5.63
C ALA A 314 -8.45 17.43 -4.67
N ALA A 315 -7.32 18.10 -4.87
CA ALA A 315 -6.84 19.20 -4.02
C ALA A 315 -7.18 20.59 -4.58
N SER A 316 -7.10 20.78 -5.90
CA SER A 316 -7.20 22.09 -6.53
C SER A 316 -8.08 22.13 -7.77
N ASN A 317 -8.88 23.18 -7.86
CA ASN A 317 -9.65 23.51 -9.06
C ASN A 317 -8.81 24.24 -10.13
N ARG A 318 -7.65 24.79 -9.76
CA ARG A 318 -6.82 25.64 -10.62
C ARG A 318 -5.33 25.31 -10.49
N PRO A 319 -4.91 24.05 -10.74
CA PRO A 319 -3.50 23.70 -10.69
C PRO A 319 -2.71 24.50 -11.73
N MET A 320 -1.59 25.08 -11.30
CA MET A 320 -0.67 25.88 -12.12
C MET A 320 0.68 25.17 -12.18
N LEU A 321 1.22 24.99 -13.38
CA LEU A 321 2.47 24.29 -13.62
C LEU A 321 3.50 25.23 -14.23
N PHE A 322 4.70 25.19 -13.69
CA PHE A 322 5.85 25.97 -14.12
C PHE A 322 7.06 25.05 -14.31
N SER A 323 7.69 25.07 -15.47
CA SER A 323 8.88 24.27 -15.74
C SER A 323 9.67 24.90 -16.88
N HIS A 324 10.82 25.50 -16.59
CA HIS A 324 11.57 26.30 -17.57
C HIS A 324 10.65 27.34 -18.27
N SER A 325 10.47 27.20 -19.59
CA SER A 325 9.63 28.09 -20.41
C SER A 325 8.13 27.80 -20.31
N TRP A 326 7.73 26.66 -19.73
CA TRP A 326 6.32 26.30 -19.59
C TRP A 326 5.67 27.05 -18.43
N LYS A 327 4.56 27.77 -18.71
CA LYS A 327 3.71 28.41 -17.72
C LYS A 327 2.24 28.24 -18.11
N PHE A 328 1.58 27.23 -17.57
CA PHE A 328 0.17 26.96 -17.88
C PHE A 328 -0.60 26.47 -16.66
N ARG A 329 -1.93 26.60 -16.72
CA ARG A 329 -2.85 26.14 -15.67
C ARG A 329 -4.03 25.41 -16.26
N PHE A 330 -4.73 24.69 -15.40
CA PHE A 330 -6.08 24.21 -15.67
C PHE A 330 -7.10 25.05 -14.88
N GLN A 331 -8.38 24.96 -15.26
CA GLN A 331 -9.45 25.66 -14.54
C GLN A 331 -10.74 24.82 -14.55
N VAL A 332 -10.99 24.14 -13.43
CA VAL A 332 -12.16 23.30 -13.16
C VAL A 332 -12.96 23.95 -12.02
N PRO A 333 -14.31 23.88 -11.97
CA PRO A 333 -15.25 23.31 -12.92
C PRO A 333 -15.86 24.43 -13.79
N GLY A 334 -15.20 24.79 -14.89
CA GLY A 334 -15.74 25.77 -15.83
C GLY A 334 -16.80 25.19 -16.76
N THR A 335 -17.87 24.57 -16.24
CA THR A 335 -19.00 23.92 -16.96
C THR A 335 -18.68 22.74 -17.90
N ASP A 336 -17.47 22.66 -18.44
CA ASP A 336 -17.03 21.70 -19.44
C ASP A 336 -16.02 20.71 -18.86
N ALA A 337 -16.27 19.42 -19.03
CA ALA A 337 -15.38 18.35 -18.58
C ALA A 337 -14.03 18.39 -19.34
N MET A 338 -13.96 18.97 -20.53
CA MET A 338 -12.68 19.16 -21.25
C MET A 338 -11.67 20.03 -20.47
N SER A 339 -12.13 20.82 -19.49
CA SER A 339 -11.27 21.68 -18.67
C SER A 339 -10.20 20.90 -17.89
N TYR A 340 -10.40 19.59 -17.66
CA TYR A 340 -9.41 18.72 -17.03
C TYR A 340 -8.17 18.45 -17.89
N ILE A 341 -8.27 18.65 -19.22
CA ILE A 341 -7.20 18.40 -20.20
C ILE A 341 -6.89 19.60 -21.08
N THR A 342 -7.55 20.73 -20.85
CA THR A 342 -7.41 21.94 -21.66
C THR A 342 -6.54 22.93 -20.90
N PRO A 343 -5.25 23.07 -21.26
CA PRO A 343 -4.35 23.99 -20.59
C PRO A 343 -4.64 25.44 -21.02
N LEU A 344 -4.40 26.37 -20.11
CA LEU A 344 -4.47 27.81 -20.33
C LEU A 344 -3.09 28.41 -20.04
N TRP A 345 -2.56 29.20 -20.97
CA TRP A 345 -1.32 29.94 -20.72
C TRP A 345 -1.50 30.93 -19.56
N ILE A 346 -0.44 31.11 -18.77
CA ILE A 346 -0.42 32.05 -17.64
C ILE A 346 0.47 33.24 -17.99
N ASN A 347 -0.06 34.46 -17.86
CA ASN A 347 0.77 35.66 -17.92
C ASN A 347 1.38 35.93 -16.53
N ASP A 348 2.54 36.58 -16.48
CA ASP A 348 3.25 36.80 -15.20
C ASP A 348 2.42 37.57 -14.15
N GLN A 349 1.47 38.39 -14.61
CA GLN A 349 0.55 39.17 -13.76
C GLN A 349 -0.46 38.30 -13.01
N ASP A 350 -0.77 37.11 -13.55
CA ASP A 350 -1.75 36.18 -12.99
C ASP A 350 -1.13 35.23 -11.95
N ILE A 351 0.19 35.29 -11.74
CA ILE A 351 0.91 34.47 -10.76
C ILE A 351 0.97 35.24 -9.43
N PRO A 352 0.53 34.64 -8.30
CA PRO A 352 0.69 35.27 -7.00
C PRO A 352 2.15 35.67 -6.74
N GLN A 353 2.40 36.91 -6.29
CA GLN A 353 3.75 37.47 -6.21
C GLN A 353 4.73 36.61 -5.39
N TYR A 354 4.27 36.02 -4.30
CA TYR A 354 5.10 35.14 -3.46
C TYR A 354 5.53 33.86 -4.21
N ILE A 355 4.63 33.28 -5.02
CA ILE A 355 4.93 32.14 -5.89
C ILE A 355 5.88 32.57 -7.01
N ALA A 356 5.64 33.73 -7.63
CA ALA A 356 6.53 34.26 -8.67
C ALA A 356 7.97 34.44 -8.18
N ASN A 357 8.15 34.87 -6.91
CA ASN A 357 9.45 34.98 -6.28
C ASN A 357 10.13 33.62 -6.09
N GLN A 358 9.39 32.61 -5.61
CA GLN A 358 9.91 31.25 -5.40
C GLN A 358 10.28 30.56 -6.73
N ILE A 359 9.45 30.69 -7.77
CA ILE A 359 9.74 30.18 -9.12
C ILE A 359 10.96 30.91 -9.70
N SER A 360 11.06 32.22 -9.51
CA SER A 360 12.20 33.00 -10.00
C SER A 360 13.51 32.66 -9.31
N ALA A 361 13.47 32.27 -8.03
CA ALA A 361 14.65 31.80 -7.32
C ALA A 361 15.17 30.46 -7.84
N ASN A 362 14.28 29.61 -8.37
CA ASN A 362 14.60 28.25 -8.82
C ASN A 362 14.08 27.96 -10.24
N ARG A 363 14.39 28.81 -11.22
CA ARG A 363 13.81 28.75 -12.59
C ARG A 363 14.02 27.44 -13.34
N GLN A 364 15.03 26.66 -12.96
CA GLN A 364 15.34 25.37 -13.58
C GLN A 364 14.51 24.21 -12.99
N HIS A 365 13.81 24.44 -11.89
CA HIS A 365 12.97 23.43 -11.25
C HIS A 365 11.58 23.37 -11.90
N THR A 366 10.92 22.23 -11.70
CA THR A 366 9.49 22.10 -11.98
C THR A 366 8.71 22.41 -10.70
N HIS A 367 7.74 23.30 -10.82
CA HIS A 367 6.82 23.69 -9.75
C HIS A 367 5.38 23.38 -10.14
N LEU A 368 4.63 22.79 -9.21
CA LEU A 368 3.20 22.60 -9.31
C LEU A 368 2.53 23.28 -8.13
N TYR A 369 1.86 24.38 -8.42
CA TYR A 369 1.13 25.18 -7.46
C TYR A 369 -0.36 24.81 -7.47
N LEU A 370 -0.87 24.41 -6.31
CA LEU A 370 -2.23 23.92 -6.12
C LEU A 370 -2.97 24.85 -5.13
N PRO A 371 -3.64 25.91 -5.60
CA PRO A 371 -4.59 26.65 -4.77
C PRO A 371 -5.68 25.70 -4.28
N LEU A 372 -5.94 25.66 -2.97
CA LEU A 372 -6.93 24.73 -2.42
C LEU A 372 -8.33 25.06 -2.95
N LYS A 373 -9.07 24.01 -3.32
CA LYS A 373 -10.51 24.15 -3.62
C LYS A 373 -11.36 24.32 -2.36
N LEU A 374 -10.83 23.87 -1.22
CA LEU A 374 -11.45 24.05 0.09
C LEU A 374 -11.26 25.48 0.56
N THR A 375 -12.25 26.02 1.27
CA THR A 375 -12.14 27.35 1.86
C THR A 375 -11.01 27.36 2.90
N PRO A 376 -10.04 28.27 2.78
CA PRO A 376 -8.93 28.37 3.74
C PRO A 376 -9.41 28.54 5.19
N HIS A 377 -8.58 28.12 6.13
CA HIS A 377 -8.81 28.21 7.58
C HIS A 377 -10.04 27.47 8.14
N THR A 378 -10.81 26.75 7.33
CA THR A 378 -11.86 25.85 7.80
C THR A 378 -11.28 24.57 8.42
N ASP A 379 -12.02 23.94 9.34
CA ASP A 379 -11.58 22.68 9.97
C ASP A 379 -11.38 21.55 8.95
N LEU A 380 -12.19 21.53 7.89
CA LEU A 380 -12.03 20.60 6.78
C LEU A 380 -10.72 20.81 6.02
N ALA A 381 -10.34 22.07 5.75
CA ALA A 381 -9.08 22.38 5.09
C ALA A 381 -7.86 22.05 5.98
N LYS A 382 -7.96 22.33 7.28
CA LYS A 382 -6.91 21.97 8.25
C LYS A 382 -6.71 20.46 8.31
N GLN A 383 -7.81 19.70 8.50
CA GLN A 383 -7.76 18.24 8.53
C GLN A 383 -7.16 17.67 7.24
N PHE A 384 -7.60 18.17 6.07
CA PHE A 384 -7.07 17.74 4.78
C PHE A 384 -5.56 17.93 4.68
N LEU A 385 -5.04 19.11 5.04
CA LEU A 385 -3.61 19.40 4.99
C LEU A 385 -2.81 18.60 6.03
N ASP A 386 -3.40 18.31 7.19
CA ASP A 386 -2.79 17.46 8.21
C ASP A 386 -2.70 16.00 7.75
N ASP A 387 -3.71 15.52 7.03
CA ASP A 387 -3.68 14.21 6.39
C ASP A 387 -2.59 14.15 5.32
N VAL A 388 -2.45 15.22 4.49
CA VAL A 388 -1.35 15.33 3.51
C VAL A 388 0.02 15.30 4.20
N ALA A 389 0.19 16.04 5.30
CA ALA A 389 1.44 16.07 6.06
C ALA A 389 1.81 14.70 6.66
N LYS A 390 0.81 13.93 7.10
CA LYS A 390 0.99 12.58 7.69
C LYS A 390 1.15 11.47 6.65
N ALA A 391 0.66 11.67 5.44
CA ALA A 391 0.69 10.66 4.38
C ALA A 391 2.09 10.41 3.78
N VAL A 392 3.07 11.30 4.03
CA VAL A 392 4.46 11.06 3.62
C VAL A 392 5.13 10.11 4.61
N ASP A 393 5.16 8.83 4.23
CA ASP A 393 5.88 7.81 4.99
C ASP A 393 7.41 8.06 4.96
N PRO A 394 8.11 8.10 6.11
CA PRO A 394 9.55 8.32 6.16
C PRO A 394 10.37 7.29 5.36
N CYS A 395 9.90 6.05 5.32
CA CYS A 395 10.57 4.94 4.65
C CYS A 395 10.28 4.87 3.14
N ILE A 396 9.46 5.77 2.59
CA ILE A 396 9.12 5.80 1.16
C ILE A 396 10.36 5.80 0.26
N LEU A 397 11.42 6.51 0.66
CA LEU A 397 12.65 6.61 -0.11
C LEU A 397 13.40 5.28 -0.20
N LEU A 398 13.21 4.33 0.72
CA LEU A 398 13.87 3.02 0.65
C LEU A 398 13.51 2.29 -0.64
N ASN A 399 12.30 2.50 -1.15
CA ASN A 399 11.78 1.89 -2.38
C ASN A 399 12.11 2.69 -3.66
N MET A 400 12.60 3.93 -3.51
CA MET A 400 12.92 4.81 -4.63
C MET A 400 14.33 4.54 -5.17
N ARG A 401 14.48 4.52 -6.50
CA ARG A 401 15.77 4.31 -7.17
C ARG A 401 16.47 5.64 -7.45
N LYS A 402 15.72 6.66 -7.89
CA LYS A 402 16.28 7.97 -8.25
C LYS A 402 16.10 8.99 -7.15
N LEU A 403 14.90 9.11 -6.58
CA LEU A 403 14.58 10.13 -5.59
C LEU A 403 15.39 9.90 -4.31
N GLN A 404 16.14 10.92 -3.86
CA GLN A 404 17.04 10.81 -2.70
C GLN A 404 16.63 11.69 -1.52
N LYS A 405 15.74 12.66 -1.74
CA LYS A 405 15.30 13.59 -0.71
C LYS A 405 13.82 13.94 -0.89
N VAL A 406 13.07 13.89 0.22
CA VAL A 406 11.72 14.44 0.32
C VAL A 406 11.71 15.45 1.46
N GLU A 407 11.20 16.65 1.20
CA GLU A 407 11.06 17.72 2.19
C GLU A 407 9.60 18.12 2.26
N VAL A 408 9.00 18.06 3.46
CA VAL A 408 7.66 18.57 3.75
C VAL A 408 7.80 19.79 4.65
N VAL A 409 7.42 20.95 4.15
CA VAL A 409 7.44 22.23 4.87
C VAL A 409 6.02 22.63 5.17
N ASP A 410 5.62 22.51 6.43
CA ASP A 410 4.33 22.97 6.91
C ASP A 410 4.46 24.37 7.52
N GLN A 411 4.09 25.38 6.74
CA GLN A 411 4.19 26.78 7.17
C GLN A 411 3.16 27.13 8.25
N ARG A 412 2.11 26.31 8.40
CA ARG A 412 1.00 26.54 9.34
C ARG A 412 1.43 26.21 10.77
N GLU A 413 2.26 25.17 10.90
CA GLU A 413 2.74 24.62 12.18
C GLU A 413 4.24 24.90 12.41
N GLU A 414 4.88 25.71 11.53
CA GLU A 414 6.33 25.94 11.51
C GLU A 414 7.16 24.65 11.54
N LYS A 415 6.62 23.57 10.93
CA LYS A 415 7.19 22.23 11.00
C LYS A 415 7.83 21.87 9.68
N VAL A 416 9.08 21.41 9.75
CA VAL A 416 9.81 20.89 8.58
C VAL A 416 10.14 19.42 8.82
N ILE A 417 9.79 18.57 7.86
CA ILE A 417 10.17 17.16 7.83
C ILE A 417 11.07 16.99 6.62
N ILE A 418 12.35 16.76 6.86
CA ILE A 418 13.30 16.39 5.82
C ILE A 418 13.55 14.90 5.94
N ILE A 419 13.43 14.18 4.84
CA ILE A 419 13.77 12.76 4.72
C ILE A 419 14.85 12.67 3.65
N GLU A 420 16.01 12.16 4.04
CA GLU A 420 17.17 12.06 3.17
C GLU A 420 17.69 10.62 3.15
N LYS A 421 17.73 10.01 1.97
CA LYS A 421 18.34 8.70 1.73
C LYS A 421 19.79 8.87 1.32
N ASN A 422 20.68 8.23 2.07
CA ASN A 422 22.10 8.13 1.76
C ASN A 422 22.52 6.66 1.75
N SER A 423 23.44 6.30 0.86
CA SER A 423 24.08 4.98 0.92
C SER A 423 25.17 5.00 2.00
N SER A 424 25.11 4.04 2.92
CA SER A 424 26.04 3.86 4.04
C SER A 424 26.97 2.65 3.83
N GLY A 425 27.05 2.15 2.58
CA GLY A 425 27.86 0.99 2.18
C GLY A 425 27.02 -0.27 1.93
N SER A 426 27.70 -1.41 1.82
CA SER A 426 27.08 -2.73 1.58
C SER A 426 26.69 -3.44 2.88
N THR A 427 25.75 -4.39 2.80
CA THR A 427 25.54 -5.35 3.90
C THR A 427 26.62 -6.43 3.89
N LYS A 428 26.53 -7.41 4.80
CA LYS A 428 27.50 -8.53 4.84
C LYS A 428 27.13 -9.65 3.87
N LEU A 429 25.96 -9.59 3.28
CA LEU A 429 25.57 -10.44 2.16
C LEU A 429 26.49 -10.15 0.96
N VAL A 430 27.12 -11.20 0.43
CA VAL A 430 27.86 -11.13 -0.82
C VAL A 430 26.86 -11.02 -1.97
N ALA A 431 27.03 -10.03 -2.85
CA ALA A 431 26.21 -9.85 -4.03
C ALA A 431 26.30 -11.08 -4.96
N GLN A 432 25.16 -11.54 -5.45
CA GLN A 432 25.05 -12.78 -6.22
C GLN A 432 24.19 -12.56 -7.47
N HIS A 433 24.71 -12.95 -8.63
CA HIS A 433 23.99 -12.85 -9.90
C HIS A 433 22.83 -13.83 -10.01
N VAL A 434 23.00 -15.05 -9.51
CA VAL A 434 21.95 -16.08 -9.53
C VAL A 434 21.97 -16.81 -8.20
N VAL A 435 20.81 -16.88 -7.55
CA VAL A 435 20.57 -17.60 -6.31
C VAL A 435 19.41 -18.57 -6.54
N GLU A 436 19.61 -19.83 -6.22
CA GLU A 436 18.54 -20.83 -6.17
C GLU A 436 18.37 -21.33 -4.73
N PHE A 437 17.16 -21.22 -4.19
CA PHE A 437 16.85 -21.61 -2.82
C PHE A 437 15.39 -22.06 -2.72
N GLU A 438 15.14 -23.20 -2.08
CA GLU A 438 13.80 -23.80 -1.93
C GLU A 438 13.03 -23.93 -3.26
N GLY A 439 13.76 -24.23 -4.34
CA GLY A 439 13.21 -24.36 -5.69
C GLY A 439 12.84 -23.04 -6.37
N LEU A 440 13.16 -21.89 -5.77
CA LEU A 440 12.93 -20.55 -6.33
C LEU A 440 14.26 -19.93 -6.78
N LYS A 441 14.17 -19.09 -7.82
CA LYS A 441 15.33 -18.43 -8.43
C LYS A 441 15.25 -16.92 -8.23
N PHE A 442 16.33 -16.34 -7.74
CA PHE A 442 16.52 -14.89 -7.59
C PHE A 442 17.71 -14.44 -8.41
N LEU A 443 17.56 -13.31 -9.08
CA LEU A 443 18.57 -12.71 -9.95
C LEU A 443 19.09 -11.41 -9.33
N ASP A 444 20.40 -11.17 -9.47
CA ASP A 444 21.08 -9.95 -9.05
C ASP A 444 20.71 -9.53 -7.61
N LEU A 445 20.85 -10.46 -6.67
CA LEU A 445 20.61 -10.20 -5.26
C LEU A 445 21.74 -9.34 -4.68
N VAL A 446 21.39 -8.16 -4.19
CA VAL A 446 22.32 -7.18 -3.60
C VAL A 446 21.78 -6.68 -2.26
N GLY A 447 22.67 -6.54 -1.28
CA GLY A 447 22.38 -5.92 0.02
C GLY A 447 23.13 -4.60 0.22
N LEU A 448 22.40 -3.53 0.53
CA LEU A 448 22.94 -2.19 0.82
C LEU A 448 22.46 -1.69 2.18
N LYS A 449 23.29 -0.88 2.84
CA LYS A 449 22.87 -0.11 4.02
C LYS A 449 22.38 1.26 3.56
N ALA A 450 21.10 1.54 3.75
CA ALA A 450 20.52 2.86 3.51
C ALA A 450 20.37 3.60 4.83
N GLN A 451 20.80 4.84 4.90
CA GLN A 451 20.53 5.71 6.04
C GLN A 451 19.45 6.71 5.66
N LEU A 452 18.38 6.74 6.45
CA LEU A 452 17.38 7.78 6.44
C LEU A 452 17.71 8.80 7.51
N SER A 453 17.89 10.06 7.11
CA SER A 453 18.10 11.17 8.04
C SER A 453 16.85 12.02 8.10
N THR A 454 16.34 12.24 9.31
CA THR A 454 15.27 13.17 9.64
C THR A 454 15.71 14.18 10.70
N LEU A 455 14.89 15.20 10.96
CA LEU A 455 15.15 16.11 12.09
C LEU A 455 15.13 15.37 13.45
N SER A 456 14.35 14.29 13.56
CA SER A 456 14.26 13.48 14.79
C SER A 456 15.44 12.51 14.97
N GLY A 457 16.29 12.35 13.97
CA GLY A 457 17.51 11.56 14.07
C GLY A 457 17.87 10.82 12.77
N LYS A 458 18.87 9.96 12.88
CA LYS A 458 19.29 9.07 11.79
C LYS A 458 18.82 7.67 12.09
N ARG A 459 18.40 6.96 11.05
CA ARG A 459 17.96 5.57 11.09
C ARG A 459 18.61 4.82 9.95
N THR A 460 19.09 3.62 10.23
CA THR A 460 19.83 2.83 9.26
C THR A 460 19.02 1.58 8.93
N PHE A 461 18.95 1.23 7.66
CA PHE A 461 18.21 0.08 7.16
C PHE A 461 19.15 -0.82 6.37
N ARG A 462 19.02 -2.13 6.55
CA ARG A 462 19.59 -3.13 5.63
C ARG A 462 18.55 -3.37 4.54
N VAL A 463 18.85 -2.99 3.31
CA VAL A 463 17.94 -3.06 2.16
C VAL A 463 18.49 -4.08 1.18
N TYR A 464 17.67 -5.07 0.85
CA TYR A 464 18.00 -6.14 -0.08
C TYR A 464 17.08 -6.06 -1.28
N THR A 465 17.66 -6.12 -2.47
CA THR A 465 16.92 -6.06 -3.74
C THR A 465 17.32 -7.23 -4.62
N CYS A 466 16.36 -7.85 -5.30
CA CYS A 466 16.60 -8.84 -6.34
C CYS A 466 15.50 -8.80 -7.40
N GLN A 467 15.75 -9.45 -8.53
CA GLN A 467 14.77 -9.69 -9.57
C GLN A 467 14.30 -11.14 -9.57
N ILE A 468 13.04 -11.35 -9.97
CA ILE A 468 12.49 -12.68 -10.23
C ILE A 468 11.80 -12.67 -11.60
N ASP A 469 11.79 -13.82 -12.25
CA ASP A 469 11.04 -14.07 -13.48
C ASP A 469 9.61 -14.44 -13.13
N VAL A 470 8.62 -13.77 -13.71
CA VAL A 470 7.20 -14.09 -13.57
C VAL A 470 6.77 -14.92 -14.77
N PRO A 471 6.45 -16.22 -14.59
CA PRO A 471 6.04 -17.08 -15.68
C PRO A 471 4.74 -16.59 -16.33
N SER A 472 4.63 -16.69 -17.65
CA SER A 472 3.41 -16.32 -18.40
C SER A 472 2.16 -17.10 -17.95
N ALA A 473 2.34 -18.29 -17.37
CA ALA A 473 1.25 -19.08 -16.79
C ALA A 473 0.60 -18.42 -15.55
N ILE A 474 1.32 -17.52 -14.89
CA ILE A 474 0.84 -16.76 -13.72
C ILE A 474 0.24 -15.42 -14.17
N GLU A 475 0.97 -14.71 -15.04
CA GLU A 475 0.52 -13.45 -15.61
C GLU A 475 1.25 -13.18 -16.95
N GLU A 476 0.49 -12.85 -18.00
CA GLU A 476 1.08 -12.38 -19.26
C GLU A 476 1.58 -10.95 -19.11
N ARG A 477 2.91 -10.78 -19.23
CA ARG A 477 3.59 -9.49 -19.03
C ARG A 477 4.50 -9.18 -20.21
N THR A 478 4.64 -7.88 -20.53
CA THR A 478 5.59 -7.41 -21.54
C THR A 478 7.03 -7.59 -21.10
N ASN A 479 7.31 -7.35 -19.81
CA ASN A 479 8.56 -7.71 -19.16
C ASN A 479 8.24 -8.77 -18.10
N PRO A 480 8.78 -9.98 -18.22
CA PRO A 480 8.54 -11.04 -17.24
C PRO A 480 9.29 -10.75 -15.93
N MET A 481 10.30 -9.90 -15.93
CA MET A 481 11.06 -9.57 -14.71
C MET A 481 10.30 -8.59 -13.81
N THR A 482 10.31 -8.86 -12.52
CA THR A 482 9.84 -7.95 -11.47
C THR A 482 10.84 -7.89 -10.33
N MET A 483 10.81 -6.80 -9.56
CA MET A 483 11.77 -6.53 -8.50
C MET A 483 11.14 -6.73 -7.13
N LEU A 484 11.84 -7.45 -6.27
CA LEU A 484 11.51 -7.59 -4.85
C LEU A 484 12.46 -6.73 -4.03
N THR A 485 11.96 -6.17 -2.94
CA THR A 485 12.79 -5.46 -1.96
C THR A 485 12.37 -5.84 -0.55
N LEU A 486 13.35 -6.10 0.32
CA LEU A 486 13.17 -6.27 1.76
C LEU A 486 14.04 -5.24 2.48
N ALA A 487 13.47 -4.51 3.45
CA ALA A 487 14.22 -3.54 4.24
C ALA A 487 14.02 -3.75 5.74
N PHE A 488 15.14 -3.83 6.47
CA PHE A 488 15.18 -4.16 7.90
C PHE A 488 15.76 -2.98 8.68
N PRO A 489 15.01 -2.35 9.61
CA PRO A 489 15.54 -1.33 10.51
C PRO A 489 16.66 -1.89 11.36
N CYS A 490 17.84 -1.25 11.39
CA CYS A 490 18.96 -1.67 12.25
C CYS A 490 18.72 -1.32 13.73
N GLU A 491 17.86 -0.35 14.01
CA GLU A 491 17.48 0.05 15.35
C GLU A 491 16.20 -0.68 15.82
N TYR A 492 16.24 -1.33 16.98
CA TYR A 492 15.13 -2.18 17.48
C TYR A 492 13.87 -1.41 17.89
N ASP A 493 13.99 -0.12 18.17
CA ASP A 493 12.89 0.74 18.66
C ASP A 493 12.19 1.50 17.52
N TYR A 494 12.36 1.04 16.28
CA TYR A 494 11.76 1.67 15.11
C TYR A 494 10.38 1.08 14.83
N ASP A 495 9.35 1.88 15.08
CA ASP A 495 8.00 1.55 14.66
C ASP A 495 7.79 1.90 13.19
N LEU A 496 7.63 0.86 12.38
CA LEU A 496 7.27 0.99 10.98
C LEU A 496 5.85 1.53 10.86
N THR A 497 5.70 2.57 10.03
CA THR A 497 4.40 3.18 9.69
C THR A 497 3.64 2.37 8.63
N ALA A 498 4.38 1.63 7.78
CA ALA A 498 3.84 0.66 6.84
C ALA A 498 4.83 -0.49 6.67
N THR A 499 4.31 -1.70 6.43
CA THR A 499 5.12 -2.90 6.21
C THR A 499 5.10 -3.32 4.75
N VAL A 500 3.96 -3.12 4.07
CA VAL A 500 3.77 -3.51 2.67
C VAL A 500 3.85 -2.29 1.78
N TYR A 501 4.63 -2.42 0.72
CA TYR A 501 4.81 -1.40 -0.29
C TYR A 501 4.57 -1.97 -1.69
N ASN A 502 4.10 -1.08 -2.57
CA ASN A 502 4.05 -1.27 -4.01
C ASN A 502 4.47 0.05 -4.69
N GLY A 503 5.78 0.31 -4.63
CA GLY A 503 6.42 1.62 -4.83
C GLY A 503 6.13 2.60 -3.69
N LEU A 504 4.90 2.60 -3.19
CA LEU A 504 4.36 3.45 -2.14
C LEU A 504 3.81 2.62 -0.99
N PRO A 505 3.64 3.22 0.21
CA PRO A 505 2.98 2.56 1.34
C PRO A 505 1.60 2.04 0.96
N VAL A 506 1.29 0.80 1.36
CA VAL A 506 -0.02 0.15 1.14
C VAL A 506 -0.71 -0.08 2.48
N CYS A 507 -0.11 -0.91 3.34
CA CYS A 507 -0.68 -1.24 4.64
C CYS A 507 0.39 -1.62 5.66
N ASP A 508 0.01 -1.49 6.94
CA ASP A 508 0.74 -2.01 8.09
C ASP A 508 0.13 -3.34 8.54
N LEU A 509 0.92 -4.40 8.41
CA LEU A 509 0.62 -5.74 8.87
C LEU A 509 1.34 -6.09 10.18
N GLY A 510 2.13 -5.19 10.76
CA GLY A 510 2.85 -5.42 12.02
C GLY A 510 4.16 -6.20 11.92
N PHE A 511 4.63 -6.55 10.71
CA PHE A 511 6.00 -7.02 10.52
C PHE A 511 7.00 -5.95 10.99
N LYS A 512 8.13 -6.39 11.54
CA LYS A 512 9.24 -5.50 11.95
C LYS A 512 10.24 -5.22 10.82
N PHE A 513 9.82 -5.51 9.59
CA PHE A 513 10.55 -5.22 8.36
C PHE A 513 9.57 -4.85 7.27
N MET A 514 10.09 -4.18 6.25
CA MET A 514 9.32 -3.75 5.09
C MET A 514 9.57 -4.69 3.91
N PHE A 515 8.55 -4.86 3.07
CA PHE A 515 8.72 -5.46 1.77
C PHE A 515 7.98 -4.67 0.69
N ASN A 516 8.61 -4.58 -0.47
CA ASN A 516 8.07 -3.95 -1.65
C ASN A 516 8.06 -4.93 -2.83
N ALA A 517 6.92 -5.02 -3.50
CA ALA A 517 6.77 -5.77 -4.74
C ALA A 517 5.60 -5.19 -5.57
N GLU A 518 5.56 -5.54 -6.86
CA GLU A 518 4.53 -5.06 -7.80
C GLU A 518 3.18 -5.79 -7.61
N PHE A 519 2.56 -5.63 -6.46
CA PHE A 519 1.29 -6.28 -6.14
C PHE A 519 0.10 -5.68 -6.89
N HIS A 520 -0.88 -6.50 -7.24
CA HIS A 520 -2.21 -6.03 -7.60
C HIS A 520 -2.94 -5.56 -6.33
N LEU A 521 -3.27 -4.28 -6.25
CA LEU A 521 -3.94 -3.68 -5.10
C LEU A 521 -5.46 -3.66 -5.28
N VAL A 522 -6.21 -3.58 -4.18
CA VAL A 522 -7.65 -3.28 -4.23
C VAL A 522 -7.85 -1.85 -4.74
N THR A 523 -9.06 -1.51 -5.19
CA THR A 523 -9.34 -0.18 -5.77
C THR A 523 -9.00 0.97 -4.81
N SER A 524 -9.18 0.79 -3.49
CA SER A 524 -8.81 1.80 -2.48
C SER A 524 -7.30 1.94 -2.27
N ARG A 525 -6.47 1.00 -2.77
CA ARG A 525 -5.04 0.87 -2.51
C ARG A 525 -4.64 0.68 -1.03
N GLU A 526 -5.60 0.42 -0.15
CA GLU A 526 -5.36 0.18 1.28
C GLU A 526 -4.94 -1.26 1.59
N ASN A 527 -5.03 -2.17 0.61
CA ASN A 527 -4.62 -3.56 0.78
C ASN A 527 -4.25 -4.23 -0.56
N VAL A 528 -3.62 -5.41 -0.47
CA VAL A 528 -3.28 -6.27 -1.59
C VAL A 528 -4.47 -7.16 -1.95
N ARG A 529 -4.68 -7.44 -3.25
CA ARG A 529 -5.72 -8.38 -3.70
C ARG A 529 -5.27 -9.82 -3.49
N GLU A 530 -5.84 -10.48 -2.51
CA GLU A 530 -5.41 -11.81 -2.08
C GLU A 530 -5.79 -12.93 -3.06
N ASN A 531 -6.80 -12.69 -3.90
CA ASN A 531 -7.34 -13.66 -4.88
C ASN A 531 -6.64 -13.62 -6.24
N VAL A 532 -5.46 -13.02 -6.34
CA VAL A 532 -4.68 -12.93 -7.58
C VAL A 532 -3.50 -13.90 -7.55
N PRO A 533 -3.32 -14.78 -8.56
CA PRO A 533 -2.19 -15.72 -8.63
C PRO A 533 -0.82 -15.04 -8.52
N LEU A 534 -0.61 -13.93 -9.24
CA LEU A 534 0.61 -13.12 -9.16
C LEU A 534 0.96 -12.73 -7.73
N ASN A 535 0.00 -12.20 -6.97
CA ASN A 535 0.27 -11.74 -5.62
C ASN A 535 0.71 -12.90 -4.72
N THR A 536 0.12 -14.08 -4.91
CA THR A 536 0.49 -15.29 -4.15
C THR A 536 1.91 -15.73 -4.51
N TYR A 537 2.26 -15.66 -5.80
CA TYR A 537 3.61 -15.91 -6.28
C TYR A 537 4.62 -14.95 -5.64
N LEU A 538 4.38 -13.64 -5.68
CA LEU A 538 5.25 -12.61 -5.07
C LEU A 538 5.41 -12.80 -3.56
N ARG A 539 4.30 -13.06 -2.85
CA ARG A 539 4.29 -13.29 -1.39
C ARG A 539 5.18 -14.48 -1.00
N ASP A 540 5.07 -15.58 -1.74
CA ASP A 540 5.85 -16.79 -1.46
C ASP A 540 7.34 -16.59 -1.76
N HIS A 541 7.67 -15.83 -2.82
CA HIS A 541 9.06 -15.45 -3.09
C HIS A 541 9.64 -14.56 -1.99
N LEU A 542 8.86 -13.61 -1.46
CA LEU A 542 9.27 -12.76 -0.34
C LEU A 542 9.52 -13.59 0.94
N ALA A 543 8.69 -14.59 1.22
CA ALA A 543 8.89 -15.50 2.36
C ALA A 543 10.20 -16.29 2.24
N VAL A 544 10.46 -16.87 1.07
CA VAL A 544 11.69 -17.63 0.79
C VAL A 544 12.92 -16.73 0.82
N LEU A 545 12.84 -15.54 0.20
CA LEU A 545 13.92 -14.56 0.20
C LEU A 545 14.25 -14.12 1.64
N PHE A 546 13.24 -13.85 2.47
CA PHE A 546 13.45 -13.50 3.87
C PHE A 546 14.29 -14.54 4.62
N VAL A 547 13.96 -15.83 4.48
CA VAL A 547 14.71 -16.91 5.15
C VAL A 547 16.11 -17.07 4.55
N TYR A 548 16.25 -16.96 3.24
CA TYR A 548 17.57 -16.96 2.60
C TYR A 548 18.48 -15.84 3.16
N LEU A 549 17.94 -14.63 3.31
CA LEU A 549 18.69 -13.50 3.86
C LEU A 549 19.08 -13.73 5.32
N LEU A 550 18.19 -14.31 6.14
CA LEU A 550 18.50 -14.67 7.52
C LEU A 550 19.65 -15.68 7.64
N LEU A 551 19.74 -16.62 6.69
CA LEU A 551 20.79 -17.63 6.68
C LEU A 551 22.15 -17.07 6.24
N ASN A 552 22.15 -16.10 5.32
CA ASN A 552 23.35 -15.67 4.60
C ASN A 552 23.89 -14.29 5.01
N ASP A 553 23.09 -13.41 5.61
CA ASP A 553 23.61 -12.16 6.19
C ASP A 553 23.83 -12.32 7.70
N THR A 554 25.11 -12.39 8.10
CA THR A 554 25.49 -12.61 9.51
C THR A 554 25.00 -11.54 10.48
N ASP A 555 24.72 -10.31 10.02
CA ASP A 555 24.15 -9.28 10.89
C ASP A 555 22.66 -9.52 11.07
N LEU A 556 21.94 -9.86 9.98
CA LEU A 556 20.51 -10.18 10.05
C LEU A 556 20.24 -11.45 10.90
N LYS A 557 21.12 -12.45 10.78
CA LYS A 557 21.07 -13.69 11.55
C LYS A 557 21.11 -13.46 13.07
N LYS A 558 21.88 -12.48 13.53
CA LYS A 558 21.99 -12.13 14.96
C LYS A 558 20.70 -11.53 15.52
N ASP A 559 19.96 -10.84 14.65
CA ASP A 559 18.74 -10.10 14.99
C ASP A 559 17.47 -10.94 14.69
N ILE A 560 17.60 -12.27 14.52
CA ILE A 560 16.50 -13.15 14.10
C ILE A 560 15.26 -13.06 14.99
N SER A 561 15.44 -12.97 16.31
CA SER A 561 14.34 -12.87 17.28
C SER A 561 13.52 -11.58 17.14
N HIS A 562 14.10 -10.54 16.53
CA HIS A 562 13.44 -9.26 16.34
C HIS A 562 12.60 -9.22 15.06
N TYR A 563 13.08 -9.82 13.96
CA TYR A 563 12.40 -9.77 12.66
C TYR A 563 11.49 -10.97 12.39
N CYS A 564 11.72 -12.11 13.05
CA CYS A 564 10.88 -13.28 12.85
C CYS A 564 9.44 -12.99 13.27
N PRO A 565 8.46 -13.27 12.39
CA PRO A 565 7.07 -13.02 12.72
C PRO A 565 6.61 -13.94 13.85
N SER A 566 6.29 -13.38 15.01
CA SER A 566 5.64 -14.16 16.06
C SER A 566 4.24 -14.57 15.61
N SER A 567 3.75 -15.71 16.13
CA SER A 567 2.34 -16.11 15.96
C SER A 567 1.33 -15.09 16.53
N ASN A 568 1.81 -14.09 17.27
CA ASN A 568 1.04 -13.00 17.86
C ASN A 568 1.15 -11.65 17.13
N ILE A 569 1.88 -11.54 16.01
CA ILE A 569 1.80 -10.31 15.20
C ILE A 569 0.34 -10.12 14.82
N HIS A 570 -0.20 -8.96 15.22
CA HIS A 570 -1.60 -8.54 15.15
C HIS A 570 -2.52 -9.52 14.41
N GLN A 571 -2.94 -10.62 15.07
CA GLN A 571 -3.72 -11.69 14.44
C GLN A 571 -4.99 -11.16 13.76
N VAL A 572 -5.52 -10.04 14.27
CA VAL A 572 -6.69 -9.32 13.75
C VAL A 572 -6.42 -8.61 12.41
N LYS A 573 -5.19 -8.16 12.15
CA LYS A 573 -4.81 -7.45 10.91
C LYS A 573 -4.43 -8.40 9.76
N HIS A 574 -4.02 -9.64 10.08
CA HIS A 574 -3.64 -10.60 9.04
C HIS A 574 -4.84 -11.41 8.56
N SER A 575 -5.13 -11.32 7.27
CA SER A 575 -5.96 -12.30 6.57
C SER A 575 -5.35 -13.70 6.60
N SER A 576 -6.15 -14.73 6.33
CA SER A 576 -5.65 -16.10 6.15
C SER A 576 -4.55 -16.17 5.09
N TRP A 577 -4.63 -15.32 4.07
CA TRP A 577 -3.62 -15.21 3.02
C TRP A 577 -2.27 -14.70 3.53
N TRP A 578 -2.23 -13.66 4.38
CA TRP A 578 -0.97 -13.22 5.00
C TRP A 578 -0.48 -14.21 6.07
N ARG A 579 -1.37 -14.87 6.80
CA ARG A 579 -0.98 -15.92 7.77
C ARG A 579 -0.30 -17.10 7.09
N SER A 580 -0.67 -17.44 5.86
CA SER A 580 0.03 -18.45 5.06
C SER A 580 1.50 -18.07 4.78
N MET A 581 1.81 -16.79 4.59
CA MET A 581 3.20 -16.33 4.48
C MET A 581 3.98 -16.56 5.77
N ILE A 582 3.39 -16.22 6.92
CA ILE A 582 3.98 -16.44 8.24
C ILE A 582 4.22 -17.93 8.48
N GLY A 583 3.22 -18.77 8.17
CA GLY A 583 3.34 -20.23 8.24
C GLY A 583 4.49 -20.76 7.38
N ARG A 584 4.61 -20.26 6.14
CA ARG A 584 5.72 -20.63 5.24
C ARG A 584 7.08 -20.17 5.76
N ILE A 585 7.18 -18.96 6.31
CA ILE A 585 8.42 -18.47 6.95
C ILE A 585 8.81 -19.38 8.12
N ASN A 586 7.86 -19.70 9.00
CA ASN A 586 8.12 -20.53 10.17
C ASN A 586 8.54 -21.96 9.77
N GLN A 587 7.85 -22.57 8.81
CA GLN A 587 8.20 -23.88 8.27
C GLN A 587 9.63 -23.89 7.69
N LEU A 588 9.99 -22.86 6.92
CA LEU A 588 11.34 -22.75 6.34
C LEU A 588 12.40 -22.54 7.42
N ILE A 589 12.12 -21.74 8.45
CA ILE A 589 13.02 -21.58 9.60
C ILE A 589 13.22 -22.92 10.31
N GLU A 590 12.14 -23.67 10.56
CA GLU A 590 12.18 -25.00 11.18
C GLU A 590 13.07 -25.98 10.39
N ASN A 591 12.92 -26.01 9.07
CA ASN A 591 13.72 -26.85 8.19
C ASN A 591 15.23 -26.52 8.24
N HIS A 592 15.57 -25.25 8.50
CA HIS A 592 16.96 -24.76 8.50
C HIS A 592 17.50 -24.44 9.90
N LEU A 593 16.84 -24.92 10.97
CA LEU A 593 17.25 -24.68 12.37
C LEU A 593 18.71 -25.08 12.66
N SER A 594 19.16 -26.20 12.10
CA SER A 594 20.53 -26.71 12.30
C SER A 594 21.59 -25.72 11.80
N ILE A 595 21.31 -25.03 10.69
CA ILE A 595 22.17 -24.01 10.08
C ILE A 595 22.03 -22.68 10.83
N LEU A 596 20.81 -22.33 11.24
CA LEU A 596 20.56 -21.10 11.99
C LEU A 596 21.25 -21.09 13.35
N PHE A 597 21.25 -22.23 14.05
CA PHE A 597 21.75 -22.32 15.43
C PHE A 597 23.06 -23.10 15.58
N ASP A 598 23.71 -23.47 14.47
CA ASP A 598 25.04 -24.09 14.45
C ASP A 598 25.12 -25.34 15.37
N ILE A 599 24.04 -26.13 15.40
CA ILE A 599 23.84 -27.24 16.36
C ILE A 599 24.92 -28.33 16.19
N GLY A 600 25.57 -28.39 15.02
CA GLY A 600 26.62 -29.35 14.69
C GLY A 600 28.03 -29.03 15.22
N THR A 601 28.30 -27.81 15.69
CA THR A 601 29.65 -27.41 16.15
C THR A 601 29.82 -27.45 17.67
N GLY A 602 28.82 -27.93 18.42
CA GLY A 602 28.88 -28.02 19.88
C GLY A 602 28.87 -26.67 20.60
N LYS A 603 28.81 -25.54 19.86
CA LYS A 603 28.49 -24.23 20.42
C LYS A 603 26.99 -24.06 20.40
N VAL A 604 26.33 -24.53 21.46
CA VAL A 604 24.97 -24.10 21.77
C VAL A 604 25.00 -22.58 21.88
N CYS A 605 24.51 -21.90 20.85
CA CYS A 605 24.32 -20.45 20.90
C CYS A 605 23.26 -20.20 21.98
N CYS A 606 23.66 -19.65 23.13
CA CYS A 606 22.81 -19.33 24.28
C CYS A 606 21.72 -18.27 24.00
N PHE A 607 21.32 -18.04 22.75
CA PHE A 607 20.54 -16.87 22.34
C PHE A 607 19.02 -17.10 22.24
N LEU A 608 18.50 -18.18 22.82
CA LEU A 608 17.07 -18.37 23.09
C LEU A 608 16.84 -18.91 24.52
N LEU A 609 17.51 -18.29 25.50
CA LEU A 609 17.20 -18.38 26.93
C LEU A 609 16.54 -17.08 27.40
#